data_AF-A0A3D3VP93-F1
#
_entry.id   AF-A0A3D3VP93-F1
#
_cell.length_a   1.000
_cell.length_b   1.000
_cell.length_c   1.000
_cell.angle_alpha   90.00
_cell.angle_beta   90.00
_cell.angle_gamma   90.00
#
_symmetry.space_group_name_H-M   'P 1'
#
loop_
_entity.id
_entity.type
_entity.pdbx_description
1 polymer ?
#
loop_
_entity_poly.entity_id
_entity_poly.type
_entity_poly.pdbx_seq_one_letter_code
_entity_poly.pdbx_strand_id
1 'polypeptide(L)'
;MNPNNHPKASVAILAVGGTGAAVLDNLAVACEGEHRTLCIDTDALALRGTVAGKKILVAPERVHGMGTGGEAELLEGLSLEEGDSLDPLLSGIRTAMVVLSVSGGTGSALGPSLVRRLKKQGTEVVVLAVTPFGFEGRKKRELSEKALRELRQVADVVLVFSNERLLESSMSKDLREGQRSLDRALAKTIHGLAHVMEKEGLVHLGVAELKEAVGSGADAIGYLENAWAGVAEATGDGREEAAIEAVVEDILLEDGRAWKDGNRV
;
A
#
# COMPACT_ATOMS: atom_id res chain seq x y z
N MET A 1 28.92 21.60 15.39
CA MET A 1 27.94 20.99 14.47
C MET A 1 26.65 20.77 15.25
N ASN A 2 25.51 21.18 14.71
CA ASN A 2 24.20 21.16 15.38
C ASN A 2 23.74 19.73 15.75
N PRO A 3 23.07 19.52 16.89
CA PRO A 3 22.63 18.20 17.35
C PRO A 3 21.28 17.73 16.77
N ASN A 4 20.79 18.34 15.68
CA ASN A 4 19.44 18.10 15.16
C ASN A 4 19.41 17.49 13.75
N ASN A 5 20.40 16.67 13.40
CA ASN A 5 20.40 15.93 12.14
C ASN A 5 19.74 14.56 12.36
N HIS A 6 18.40 14.55 12.49
CA HIS A 6 17.65 13.33 12.23
C HIS A 6 18.06 12.85 10.83
N PRO A 7 18.49 11.59 10.63
CA PRO A 7 18.56 11.08 9.27
C PRO A 7 17.17 11.28 8.67
N LYS A 8 17.09 12.12 7.62
CA LYS A 8 15.86 12.33 6.83
C LYS A 8 15.23 10.95 6.61
N ALA A 9 13.97 10.80 7.00
CA ALA A 9 13.21 9.55 6.95
C ALA A 9 13.62 8.69 5.75
N SER A 10 14.24 7.55 6.05
CA SER A 10 14.76 6.64 5.03
C SER A 10 13.61 5.90 4.33
N VAL A 11 12.46 5.81 4.99
CA VAL A 11 11.23 5.23 4.47
C VAL A 11 10.29 6.36 4.03
N ALA A 12 9.63 6.17 2.89
CA ALA A 12 8.56 7.04 2.42
C ALA A 12 7.33 6.23 2.05
N ILE A 13 6.14 6.77 2.35
CA ILE A 13 4.86 6.15 2.03
C ILE A 13 4.26 6.88 0.83
N LEU A 14 4.10 6.16 -0.27
CA LEU A 14 3.67 6.68 -1.57
C LEU A 14 2.29 6.11 -1.89
N ALA A 15 1.27 6.97 -1.90
CA ALA A 15 -0.06 6.62 -2.35
C ALA A 15 -0.23 6.87 -3.85
N VAL A 16 -0.86 5.93 -4.55
CA VAL A 16 -1.26 6.11 -5.95
C VAL A 16 -2.76 5.85 -6.11
N GLY A 17 -3.48 6.88 -6.56
CA GLY A 17 -4.93 6.86 -6.72
C GLY A 17 -5.71 6.97 -5.41
N GLY A 18 -7.04 7.00 -5.54
CA GLY A 18 -7.96 7.24 -4.41
C GLY A 18 -7.84 6.25 -3.25
N THR A 19 -7.65 4.95 -3.50
CA THR A 19 -7.44 3.96 -2.43
C THR A 19 -6.17 4.26 -1.65
N GLY A 20 -5.06 4.57 -2.33
CA GLY A 20 -3.83 4.93 -1.64
C GLY A 20 -3.98 6.19 -0.80
N ALA A 21 -4.67 7.20 -1.35
CA ALA A 21 -4.96 8.45 -0.64
C ALA A 21 -5.80 8.19 0.63
N ALA A 22 -6.83 7.35 0.54
CA ALA A 22 -7.67 6.96 1.67
C ALA A 22 -6.86 6.24 2.76
N VAL A 23 -5.93 5.35 2.39
CA VAL A 23 -5.04 4.68 3.35
C VAL A 23 -4.10 5.70 4.03
N LEU A 24 -3.53 6.65 3.29
CA LEU A 24 -2.71 7.72 3.87
C LEU A 24 -3.50 8.61 4.84
N ASP A 25 -4.75 8.92 4.52
CA ASP A 25 -5.60 9.74 5.38
C ASP A 25 -5.93 9.00 6.68
N ASN A 26 -6.22 7.69 6.59
CA ASN A 26 -6.41 6.85 7.78
C ASN A 26 -5.13 6.71 8.61
N LEU A 27 -3.96 6.64 7.98
CA LEU A 27 -2.66 6.59 8.66
C LEU A 27 -2.46 7.82 9.56
N ALA A 28 -2.75 9.02 9.05
CA ALA A 28 -2.58 10.25 9.81
C ALA A 28 -3.56 10.39 10.99
N VAL A 29 -4.72 9.71 10.92
CA VAL A 29 -5.73 9.72 11.98
C VAL A 29 -5.47 8.64 13.03
N ALA A 30 -5.08 7.44 12.59
CA ALA A 30 -5.02 6.25 13.43
C ALA A 30 -3.64 6.01 14.05
N CYS A 31 -2.58 6.63 13.56
CA CYS A 31 -1.22 6.34 13.95
C CYS A 31 -0.44 7.61 14.31
N GLU A 32 0.26 7.58 15.44
CA GLU A 32 1.17 8.65 15.84
C GLU A 32 2.50 8.54 15.07
N GLY A 33 3.09 9.68 14.71
CA GLY A 33 4.40 9.75 14.08
C GLY A 33 4.41 10.51 12.75
N GLU A 34 5.56 11.07 12.43
CA GLU A 34 5.77 11.82 11.19
C GLU A 34 6.33 10.91 10.11
N HIS A 35 5.55 10.66 9.06
CA HIS A 35 5.98 9.90 7.88
C HIS A 35 6.26 10.83 6.70
N ARG A 36 7.30 10.54 5.91
CA ARG A 36 7.45 11.17 4.59
C ARG A 36 6.37 10.61 3.66
N THR A 37 5.33 11.40 3.40
CA THR A 37 4.18 10.97 2.58
C THR A 37 4.09 11.70 1.25
N LEU A 38 3.74 10.97 0.20
CA LEU A 38 3.52 11.48 -1.15
C LEU A 38 2.24 10.85 -1.72
N CYS A 39 1.35 11.65 -2.28
CA CYS A 39 0.17 11.15 -3.00
C CYS A 39 0.23 11.55 -4.47
N ILE A 40 0.00 10.59 -5.35
CA ILE A 40 -0.09 10.75 -6.80
C ILE A 40 -1.50 10.39 -7.24
N ASP A 41 -2.22 11.33 -7.84
CA ASP A 41 -3.54 11.06 -8.40
C ASP A 41 -3.80 11.87 -9.66
N THR A 42 -4.85 11.49 -10.38
CA THR A 42 -5.41 12.23 -11.52
C THR A 42 -6.65 13.04 -11.13
N ASP A 43 -7.21 12.79 -9.94
CA ASP A 43 -8.32 13.55 -9.36
C ASP A 43 -7.78 14.69 -8.48
N ALA A 44 -8.04 15.93 -8.90
CA ALA A 44 -7.59 17.13 -8.21
C ALA A 44 -8.36 17.38 -6.91
N LEU A 45 -9.63 16.96 -6.81
CA LEU A 45 -10.42 17.09 -5.59
C LEU A 45 -9.94 16.09 -4.55
N ALA A 46 -9.71 14.83 -4.94
CA ALA A 46 -9.14 13.81 -4.06
C ALA A 46 -7.77 14.25 -3.51
N LEU A 47 -6.88 14.76 -4.38
CA LEU A 47 -5.58 15.28 -3.95
C LEU A 47 -5.68 16.48 -3.03
N ARG A 48 -6.64 17.38 -3.23
CA ARG A 48 -6.84 18.52 -2.32
C ARG A 48 -7.26 18.04 -0.93
N GLY A 49 -8.12 17.02 -0.86
CA GLY A 49 -8.66 16.46 0.38
C GLY A 49 -7.65 15.68 1.22
N THR A 50 -6.67 14.99 0.61
CA THR A 50 -5.72 14.15 1.36
C THR A 50 -4.77 14.94 2.26
N VAL A 51 -4.31 14.32 3.34
CA VAL A 51 -3.32 14.86 4.30
C VAL A 51 -1.86 14.66 3.87
N ALA A 52 -1.61 14.06 2.70
CA ALA A 52 -0.26 13.78 2.22
C ALA A 52 0.64 15.03 2.18
N GLY A 53 1.88 14.89 2.68
CA GLY A 53 2.84 16.00 2.80
C GLY A 53 3.31 16.53 1.45
N LYS A 54 3.32 15.69 0.42
CA LYS A 54 3.52 16.08 -0.98
C LYS A 54 2.41 15.49 -1.85
N LYS A 55 1.98 16.25 -2.86
CA LYS A 55 0.84 15.93 -3.72
C LYS A 55 1.21 16.17 -5.17
N ILE A 56 0.94 15.21 -6.04
CA ILE A 56 1.23 15.29 -7.47
C ILE A 56 -0.05 15.01 -8.23
N LEU A 57 -0.54 16.04 -8.93
CA LEU A 57 -1.61 15.89 -9.91
C LEU A 57 -1.01 15.46 -11.24
N VAL A 58 -1.47 14.32 -11.75
CA VAL A 58 -1.01 13.73 -13.01
C VAL A 58 -2.09 13.87 -14.08
N ALA A 59 -1.66 14.07 -15.33
CA ALA A 59 -2.52 14.10 -16.51
C ALA A 59 -3.76 15.04 -16.42
N PRO A 60 -3.64 16.27 -15.87
CA PRO A 60 -4.79 17.18 -15.78
C PRO A 60 -5.38 17.50 -17.16
N GLU A 61 -4.57 17.49 -18.22
CA GLU A 61 -5.03 17.73 -19.60
C GLU A 61 -5.81 16.55 -20.20
N ARG A 62 -5.64 15.31 -19.69
CA ARG A 62 -6.31 14.13 -20.23
C ARG A 62 -7.66 13.86 -19.57
N VAL A 63 -7.75 14.13 -18.27
CA VAL A 63 -8.96 13.84 -17.47
C VAL A 63 -9.57 15.09 -16.83
N HIS A 64 -9.11 16.28 -17.23
CA HIS A 64 -9.56 17.57 -16.71
C HIS A 64 -9.50 17.70 -15.18
N GLY A 65 -8.58 16.95 -14.54
CA GLY A 65 -8.46 16.88 -13.09
C GLY A 65 -9.63 16.19 -12.37
N MET A 66 -10.51 15.47 -13.10
CA MET A 66 -11.68 14.77 -12.53
C MET A 66 -11.39 13.31 -12.17
N GLY A 67 -10.15 12.86 -12.35
CA GLY A 67 -9.80 11.46 -12.19
C GLY A 67 -10.18 10.60 -13.40
N THR A 68 -9.74 9.34 -13.37
CA THR A 68 -10.02 8.36 -14.44
C THR A 68 -11.42 7.74 -14.38
N GLY A 69 -12.16 7.93 -13.28
CA GLY A 69 -13.44 7.23 -13.06
C GLY A 69 -13.33 5.71 -13.00
N GLY A 70 -12.11 5.16 -12.83
CA GLY A 70 -11.84 3.72 -12.90
C GLY A 70 -11.35 3.23 -14.26
N GLU A 71 -11.37 4.06 -15.30
CA GLU A 71 -10.97 3.70 -16.66
C GLU A 71 -9.47 3.94 -16.87
N ALA A 72 -8.67 2.88 -16.77
CA ALA A 72 -7.21 2.94 -16.93
C ALA A 72 -6.79 3.34 -18.35
N GLU A 73 -7.62 3.05 -19.35
CA GLU A 73 -7.37 3.33 -20.77
C GLU A 73 -7.24 4.83 -21.06
N LEU A 74 -7.83 5.70 -20.24
CA LEU A 74 -7.66 7.15 -20.35
C LEU A 74 -6.20 7.60 -20.13
N LEU A 75 -5.41 6.77 -19.44
CA LEU A 75 -3.99 6.99 -19.19
C LEU A 75 -3.09 6.13 -20.10
N GLU A 76 -3.63 5.54 -21.17
CA GLU A 76 -2.84 4.72 -22.09
C GLU A 76 -1.66 5.52 -22.67
N GLY A 77 -0.48 4.90 -22.68
CA GLY A 77 0.77 5.52 -23.11
C GLY A 77 1.33 6.59 -22.17
N LEU A 78 0.69 6.87 -21.03
CA LEU A 78 1.27 7.69 -19.99
C LEU A 78 2.18 6.83 -19.08
N SER A 79 3.39 7.32 -18.81
CA SER A 79 4.34 6.66 -17.92
C SER A 79 4.96 7.70 -16.99
N LEU A 80 5.14 7.33 -15.72
CA LEU A 80 5.86 8.13 -14.74
C LEU A 80 7.36 7.85 -14.72
N GLU A 81 7.86 6.95 -15.57
CA GLU A 81 9.26 6.52 -15.59
C GLU A 81 10.26 7.60 -15.98
N GLU A 82 9.80 8.62 -16.70
CA GLU A 82 10.62 9.64 -17.33
C GLU A 82 10.14 11.05 -16.95
N GLY A 83 10.97 12.05 -17.22
CA GLY A 83 10.69 13.46 -17.01
C GLY A 83 11.05 13.95 -15.61
N ASP A 84 11.81 15.04 -15.52
CA ASP A 84 12.54 15.46 -14.30
C ASP A 84 11.65 15.97 -13.14
N SER A 85 10.36 16.16 -13.36
CA SER A 85 9.47 16.83 -12.40
C SER A 85 9.25 16.05 -11.10
N LEU A 86 9.36 14.72 -11.11
CA LEU A 86 9.20 13.89 -9.91
C LEU A 86 10.51 13.64 -9.15
N ASP A 87 11.67 13.78 -9.80
CA ASP A 87 12.96 13.41 -9.17
C ASP A 87 13.24 14.16 -7.86
N PRO A 88 12.99 15.47 -7.75
CA PRO A 88 13.16 16.17 -6.48
C PRO A 88 12.25 15.64 -5.36
N LEU A 89 11.06 15.12 -5.71
CA LEU A 89 10.09 14.59 -4.76
C LEU A 89 10.42 13.17 -4.33
N LEU A 90 11.04 12.38 -5.21
CA LEU A 90 11.44 11.00 -4.96
C LEU A 90 12.88 10.87 -4.42
N SER A 91 13.70 11.91 -4.57
CA SER A 91 15.09 11.90 -4.14
C SER A 91 15.28 11.62 -2.64
N GLY A 92 16.28 10.82 -2.31
CA GLY A 92 16.68 10.48 -0.95
C GLY A 92 15.73 9.50 -0.24
N ILE A 93 14.83 8.83 -0.97
CA ILE A 93 14.03 7.73 -0.45
C ILE A 93 14.87 6.44 -0.56
N ARG A 94 15.23 5.85 0.59
CA ARG A 94 15.93 4.55 0.62
C ARG A 94 14.93 3.42 0.38
N THR A 95 13.79 3.48 1.06
CA THR A 95 12.71 2.50 0.96
C THR A 95 11.38 3.19 0.69
N ALA A 96 10.67 2.77 -0.34
CA ALA A 96 9.34 3.26 -0.69
C ALA A 96 8.29 2.19 -0.41
N MET A 97 7.31 2.52 0.43
CA MET A 97 6.10 1.74 0.62
C MET A 97 5.01 2.32 -0.28
N VAL A 98 4.73 1.64 -1.40
CA VAL A 98 3.77 2.12 -2.40
C VAL A 98 2.43 1.44 -2.18
N VAL A 99 1.40 2.20 -1.84
CA VAL A 99 0.03 1.69 -1.65
C VAL A 99 -0.86 2.11 -2.82
N LEU A 100 -1.53 1.13 -3.43
CA LEU A 100 -2.42 1.36 -4.57
C LEU A 100 -3.50 0.28 -4.70
N SER A 101 -4.59 0.64 -5.39
CA SER A 101 -5.52 -0.36 -5.92
C SER A 101 -5.11 -0.76 -7.34
N VAL A 102 -5.00 -2.06 -7.58
CA VAL A 102 -4.64 -2.61 -8.91
C VAL A 102 -5.84 -2.72 -9.85
N SER A 103 -7.05 -2.40 -9.39
CA SER A 103 -8.27 -2.33 -10.21
C SER A 103 -8.74 -0.91 -10.53
N GLY A 104 -8.17 0.11 -9.88
CA GLY A 104 -8.49 1.51 -10.14
C GLY A 104 -7.74 2.05 -11.36
N GLY A 105 -8.31 3.05 -12.05
CA GLY A 105 -7.71 3.58 -13.28
C GLY A 105 -6.33 4.22 -13.09
N THR A 106 -6.15 5.04 -12.05
CA THR A 106 -4.85 5.68 -11.76
C THR A 106 -3.81 4.68 -11.25
N GLY A 107 -4.16 3.89 -10.23
CA GLY A 107 -3.23 2.98 -9.55
C GLY A 107 -2.72 1.88 -10.48
N SER A 108 -3.62 1.22 -11.20
CA SER A 108 -3.26 0.15 -12.14
C SER A 108 -2.42 0.63 -13.31
N ALA A 109 -2.70 1.82 -13.86
CA ALA A 109 -2.00 2.35 -15.03
C ALA A 109 -0.62 2.91 -14.67
N LEU A 110 -0.51 3.65 -13.55
CA LEU A 110 0.71 4.40 -13.23
C LEU A 110 1.60 3.71 -12.21
N GLY A 111 1.05 2.83 -11.36
CA GLY A 111 1.78 2.11 -10.31
C GLY A 111 3.06 1.44 -10.81
N PRO A 112 3.02 0.56 -11.83
CA PRO A 112 4.22 -0.11 -12.35
C PRO A 112 5.30 0.87 -12.83
N SER A 113 4.89 1.96 -13.50
CA SER A 113 5.82 2.98 -14.00
C SER A 113 6.50 3.78 -12.89
N LEU A 114 5.75 4.10 -11.81
CA LEU A 114 6.30 4.73 -10.62
C LEU A 114 7.33 3.83 -9.94
N VAL A 115 7.02 2.53 -9.79
CA VAL A 115 7.94 1.57 -9.18
C VAL A 115 9.23 1.47 -10.01
N ARG A 116 9.14 1.33 -11.34
CA ARG A 116 10.33 1.32 -12.21
C ARG A 116 11.19 2.58 -12.05
N ARG A 117 10.58 3.74 -11.87
CA ARG A 117 11.32 4.98 -11.60
C ARG A 117 12.07 4.94 -10.27
N LEU A 118 11.40 4.55 -9.19
CA LEU A 118 12.00 4.39 -7.87
C LEU A 118 13.19 3.42 -7.92
N LYS A 119 13.02 2.29 -8.62
CA LYS A 119 14.10 1.31 -8.83
C LYS A 119 15.30 1.89 -9.60
N LYS A 120 15.06 2.70 -10.64
CA LYS A 120 16.14 3.41 -11.37
C LYS A 120 16.94 4.35 -10.47
N GLN A 121 16.33 4.85 -9.39
CA GLN A 121 16.97 5.71 -8.39
C GLN A 121 17.65 4.92 -7.25
N GLY A 122 17.62 3.59 -7.27
CA GLY A 122 18.21 2.75 -6.23
C GLY A 122 17.35 2.60 -4.97
N THR A 123 16.07 2.98 -5.02
CA THR A 123 15.12 2.80 -3.92
C THR A 123 14.67 1.34 -3.84
N GLU A 124 14.61 0.79 -2.62
CA GLU A 124 13.92 -0.48 -2.34
C GLU A 124 12.41 -0.23 -2.32
N VAL A 125 11.61 -1.07 -2.97
CA VAL A 125 10.18 -0.82 -3.15
C VAL A 125 9.37 -2.01 -2.66
N VAL A 126 8.53 -1.73 -1.67
CA VAL A 126 7.48 -2.63 -1.18
C VAL A 126 6.14 -2.10 -1.67
N VAL A 127 5.40 -2.91 -2.42
CA VAL A 127 4.06 -2.56 -2.92
C VAL A 127 3.01 -3.22 -2.06
N LEU A 128 2.03 -2.44 -1.59
CA LEU A 128 0.80 -2.91 -0.98
C LEU A 128 -0.33 -2.71 -2.00
N ALA A 129 -0.71 -3.80 -2.66
CA ALA A 129 -1.67 -3.83 -3.75
C ALA A 129 -3.03 -4.35 -3.25
N VAL A 130 -4.08 -3.55 -3.45
CA VAL A 130 -5.45 -3.94 -3.11
C VAL A 130 -6.20 -4.42 -4.36
N THR A 131 -6.68 -5.66 -4.35
CA THR A 131 -7.46 -6.24 -5.46
C THR A 131 -8.95 -5.89 -5.36
N PRO A 132 -9.70 -5.87 -6.48
CA PRO A 132 -11.14 -5.59 -6.47
C PRO A 132 -11.92 -6.72 -5.79
N PHE A 133 -13.18 -6.45 -5.45
CA PHE A 133 -14.14 -7.51 -5.17
C PHE A 133 -14.47 -8.28 -6.45
N GLY A 134 -14.76 -9.58 -6.33
CA GLY A 134 -15.07 -10.44 -7.48
C GLY A 134 -16.36 -10.04 -8.20
N PHE A 135 -17.30 -9.40 -7.51
CA PHE A 135 -18.52 -8.88 -8.12
C PHE A 135 -18.28 -7.63 -9.00
N GLU A 136 -17.11 -6.98 -8.93
CA GLU A 136 -16.82 -5.78 -9.74
C GLU A 136 -16.55 -6.09 -11.22
N GLY A 137 -16.53 -7.38 -11.59
CA GLY A 137 -16.59 -7.84 -12.96
C GLY A 137 -15.24 -8.15 -13.61
N ARG A 138 -15.32 -8.81 -14.77
CA ARG A 138 -14.18 -9.39 -15.49
C ARG A 138 -13.15 -8.35 -15.91
N LYS A 139 -13.58 -7.16 -16.35
CA LYS A 139 -12.69 -6.07 -16.79
C LYS A 139 -11.73 -5.64 -15.69
N LYS A 140 -12.23 -5.42 -14.46
CA LYS A 140 -11.39 -5.04 -13.31
C LYS A 140 -10.41 -6.16 -12.91
N ARG A 141 -10.84 -7.42 -13.02
CA ARG A 141 -9.96 -8.58 -12.78
C ARG A 141 -8.81 -8.63 -13.78
N GLU A 142 -9.08 -8.55 -15.08
CA GLU A 142 -8.05 -8.58 -16.12
C GLU A 142 -7.06 -7.42 -15.98
N LEU A 143 -7.55 -6.22 -15.66
CA LEU A 143 -6.74 -5.05 -15.35
C LEU A 143 -5.80 -5.31 -14.17
N SER A 144 -6.34 -5.86 -13.08
CA SER A 144 -5.57 -6.18 -11.87
C SER A 144 -4.52 -7.27 -12.11
N GLU A 145 -4.86 -8.31 -12.86
CA GLU A 145 -3.93 -9.38 -13.27
C GLU A 145 -2.77 -8.82 -14.10
N LYS A 146 -3.03 -7.86 -14.98
CA LYS A 146 -1.97 -7.17 -15.73
C LYS A 146 -1.09 -6.33 -14.80
N ALA A 147 -1.70 -5.44 -14.01
CA ALA A 147 -0.95 -4.53 -13.13
C ALA A 147 -0.10 -5.30 -12.10
N LEU A 148 -0.65 -6.35 -11.48
CA LEU A 148 0.07 -7.21 -10.53
C LEU A 148 1.25 -7.94 -11.17
N ARG A 149 1.09 -8.44 -12.40
CA ARG A 149 2.21 -9.08 -13.13
C ARG A 149 3.34 -8.10 -13.37
N GLU A 150 3.02 -6.88 -13.80
CA GLU A 150 4.04 -5.86 -14.01
C GLU A 150 4.70 -5.43 -12.69
N LEU A 151 3.92 -5.20 -11.63
CA LEU A 151 4.45 -4.82 -10.32
C LEU A 151 5.42 -5.87 -9.76
N ARG A 152 5.07 -7.16 -9.85
CA ARG A 152 5.95 -8.26 -9.41
C ARG A 152 7.25 -8.36 -10.19
N GLN A 153 7.28 -7.89 -11.44
CA GLN A 153 8.53 -7.87 -12.23
C GLN A 153 9.49 -6.76 -11.80
N VAL A 154 8.99 -5.72 -11.12
CA VAL A 154 9.75 -4.48 -10.90
C VAL A 154 9.93 -4.12 -9.43
N ALA A 155 8.99 -4.47 -8.55
CA ALA A 155 9.10 -4.24 -7.12
C ALA A 155 10.02 -5.26 -6.44
N ASP A 156 10.52 -4.94 -5.26
CA ASP A 156 11.29 -5.90 -4.45
C ASP A 156 10.36 -6.88 -3.74
N VAL A 157 9.21 -6.38 -3.26
CA VAL A 157 8.15 -7.15 -2.61
C VAL A 157 6.78 -6.61 -3.05
N VAL A 158 5.83 -7.52 -3.34
CA VAL A 158 4.43 -7.17 -3.57
C VAL A 158 3.55 -7.93 -2.58
N LEU A 159 2.94 -7.19 -1.65
CA LEU A 159 1.93 -7.66 -0.72
C LEU A 159 0.55 -7.40 -1.34
N VAL A 160 -0.19 -8.46 -1.62
CA VAL A 160 -1.50 -8.42 -2.26
C VAL A 160 -2.56 -8.67 -1.21
N PHE A 161 -3.45 -7.70 -1.01
CA PHE A 161 -4.57 -7.72 -0.07
C PHE A 161 -5.88 -7.78 -0.84
N SER A 162 -6.78 -8.70 -0.45
CA SER A 162 -8.04 -8.90 -1.16
C SER A 162 -9.23 -8.21 -0.48
N ASN A 163 -9.98 -7.44 -1.28
CA ASN A 163 -11.28 -6.91 -0.85
C ASN A 163 -12.31 -8.03 -0.59
N GLU A 164 -12.16 -9.23 -1.16
CA GLU A 164 -13.10 -10.35 -0.96
C GLU A 164 -13.31 -10.69 0.51
N ARG A 165 -12.29 -10.48 1.35
CA ARG A 165 -12.36 -10.78 2.80
C ARG A 165 -13.40 -9.95 3.52
N LEU A 166 -13.68 -8.74 3.02
CA LEU A 166 -14.73 -7.90 3.56
C LEU A 166 -16.12 -8.50 3.33
N LEU A 167 -16.32 -9.34 2.31
CA LEU A 167 -17.59 -10.04 2.06
C LEU A 167 -17.77 -11.26 2.95
N GLU A 168 -16.67 -11.92 3.33
CA GLU A 168 -16.69 -13.05 4.27
C GLU A 168 -16.94 -12.57 5.70
N SER A 169 -16.42 -11.38 6.03
CA SER A 169 -16.66 -10.72 7.29
C SER A 169 -18.10 -10.16 7.36
N SER A 170 -18.83 -10.44 8.43
CA SER A 170 -20.12 -9.79 8.72
C SER A 170 -19.99 -8.28 9.05
N MET A 171 -18.81 -7.69 8.82
CA MET A 171 -18.36 -6.38 9.28
C MET A 171 -19.06 -5.20 8.61
N SER A 172 -19.84 -5.43 7.54
CA SER A 172 -20.73 -4.37 7.06
C SER A 172 -21.87 -4.89 6.20
N LYS A 173 -23.11 -4.49 6.52
CA LYS A 173 -24.23 -4.49 5.55
C LYS A 173 -23.98 -3.50 4.38
N ASP A 174 -22.99 -2.62 4.52
CA ASP A 174 -22.61 -1.57 3.57
C ASP A 174 -21.14 -1.72 3.15
N LEU A 175 -20.93 -2.07 1.89
CA LEU A 175 -19.62 -2.23 1.24
C LEU A 175 -18.62 -1.10 1.56
N ARG A 176 -19.11 0.14 1.71
CA ARG A 176 -18.26 1.31 1.98
C ARG A 176 -17.61 1.24 3.35
N GLU A 177 -18.32 0.72 4.35
CA GLU A 177 -17.76 0.59 5.69
C GLU A 177 -16.71 -0.53 5.73
N GLY A 178 -16.96 -1.64 5.02
CA GLY A 178 -15.96 -2.69 4.81
C GLY A 178 -14.67 -2.13 4.21
N GLN A 179 -14.76 -1.39 3.10
CA GLN A 179 -13.58 -0.77 2.47
C GLN A 179 -12.82 0.14 3.44
N ARG A 180 -13.52 0.98 4.21
CA ARG A 180 -12.88 1.82 5.23
C ARG A 180 -12.21 1.03 6.34
N SER A 181 -12.74 -0.14 6.69
CA SER A 181 -12.11 -1.03 7.67
C SER A 181 -10.80 -1.60 7.14
N LEU A 182 -10.78 -2.04 5.88
CA LEU A 182 -9.56 -2.49 5.22
C LEU A 182 -8.54 -1.35 5.10
N ASP A 183 -8.96 -0.16 4.69
CA ASP A 183 -8.06 0.99 4.59
C ASP A 183 -7.41 1.34 5.93
N ARG A 184 -8.17 1.24 7.04
CA ARG A 184 -7.65 1.40 8.41
C ARG A 184 -6.64 0.31 8.78
N ALA A 185 -6.93 -0.94 8.47
CA ALA A 185 -6.01 -2.05 8.74
C ALA A 185 -4.71 -1.92 7.92
N LEU A 186 -4.81 -1.54 6.64
CA LEU A 186 -3.67 -1.24 5.78
C LEU A 186 -2.87 -0.07 6.32
N ALA A 187 -3.53 1.00 6.78
CA ALA A 187 -2.86 2.15 7.38
C ALA A 187 -2.02 1.74 8.61
N LYS A 188 -2.60 0.97 9.53
CA LYS A 188 -1.88 0.45 10.70
C LYS A 188 -0.76 -0.53 10.32
N THR A 189 -0.97 -1.36 9.30
CA THR A 189 0.04 -2.28 8.76
C THR A 189 1.24 -1.52 8.19
N ILE A 190 0.97 -0.50 7.36
CA ILE A 190 2.01 0.37 6.81
C ILE A 190 2.76 1.07 7.93
N HIS A 191 2.04 1.60 8.93
CA HIS A 191 2.64 2.23 10.09
C HIS A 191 3.61 1.29 10.81
N GLY A 192 3.16 0.07 11.13
CA GLY A 192 3.97 -0.93 11.82
C GLY A 192 5.22 -1.31 11.03
N LEU A 193 5.08 -1.59 9.72
CA LEU A 193 6.20 -1.91 8.84
C LEU A 193 7.19 -0.75 8.73
N ALA A 194 6.71 0.47 8.47
CA ALA A 194 7.55 1.67 8.41
C ALA A 194 8.32 1.86 9.71
N HIS A 195 7.67 1.69 10.85
CA HIS A 195 8.27 1.86 12.17
C HIS A 195 9.40 0.86 12.45
N VAL A 196 9.21 -0.41 12.08
CA VAL A 196 10.25 -1.45 12.23
C VAL A 196 11.39 -1.23 11.24
N MET A 197 11.10 -0.71 10.04
CA MET A 197 12.11 -0.38 9.02
C MET A 197 12.92 0.89 9.34
N GLU A 198 12.35 1.83 10.10
CA GLU A 198 12.99 3.10 10.46
C GLU A 198 13.72 3.07 11.80
N LYS A 199 13.25 2.28 12.78
CA LYS A 199 13.88 2.26 14.09
C LYS A 199 15.19 1.48 14.08
N GLU A 200 16.22 2.10 14.63
CA GLU A 200 17.43 1.42 15.14
C GLU A 200 17.07 0.70 16.45
N GLY A 201 16.25 -0.36 16.37
CA GLY A 201 15.86 -1.22 17.49
C GLY A 201 16.66 -2.53 17.53
N LEU A 202 16.38 -3.38 18.52
CA LEU A 202 17.02 -4.70 18.67
C LEU A 202 16.68 -5.68 17.52
N VAL A 203 15.58 -5.42 16.80
CA VAL A 203 15.14 -6.19 15.63
C VAL A 203 15.01 -5.20 14.47
N HIS A 204 15.87 -5.34 13.48
CA HIS A 204 15.76 -4.60 12.21
C HIS A 204 15.12 -5.52 11.18
N LEU A 205 13.96 -5.13 10.65
CA LEU A 205 13.31 -5.80 9.53
C LEU A 205 13.51 -4.95 8.28
N GLY A 206 14.30 -5.43 7.33
CA GLY A 206 14.50 -4.80 6.03
C GLY A 206 13.59 -5.39 4.95
N VAL A 207 13.79 -4.92 3.72
CA VAL A 207 13.06 -5.43 2.55
C VAL A 207 13.49 -6.85 2.19
N ALA A 208 14.75 -7.21 2.45
CA ALA A 208 15.26 -8.56 2.21
C ALA A 208 14.57 -9.61 3.09
N GLU A 209 14.42 -9.33 4.39
CA GLU A 209 13.73 -10.21 5.33
C GLU A 209 12.24 -10.31 4.99
N LEU A 210 11.61 -9.19 4.61
CA LEU A 210 10.22 -9.22 4.16
C LEU A 210 10.05 -10.07 2.89
N LYS A 211 11.00 -9.97 1.95
CA LYS A 211 11.01 -10.78 0.73
C LYS A 211 11.17 -12.27 1.03
N GLU A 212 12.02 -12.61 1.98
CA GLU A 212 12.20 -13.99 2.44
C GLU A 212 10.92 -14.54 3.09
N ALA A 213 10.28 -13.76 3.96
CA ALA A 213 9.03 -14.14 4.62
C ALA A 213 7.87 -14.36 3.64
N VAL A 214 7.76 -13.51 2.63
CA VAL A 214 6.78 -13.66 1.54
C VAL A 214 7.08 -14.93 0.70
N GLY A 215 8.34 -15.33 0.62
CA GLY A 215 8.79 -16.55 -0.05
C GLY A 215 8.85 -16.40 -1.57
N SER A 216 9.79 -17.12 -2.20
CA SER A 216 10.02 -17.07 -3.66
C SER A 216 8.83 -17.55 -4.50
N GLY A 217 7.83 -18.18 -3.88
CA GLY A 217 6.60 -18.61 -4.54
C GLY A 217 5.58 -17.49 -4.75
N ALA A 218 5.65 -16.39 -3.98
CA ALA A 218 4.66 -15.30 -4.04
C ALA A 218 4.56 -14.61 -5.41
N ASP A 219 5.66 -14.61 -6.17
CA ASP A 219 5.68 -14.09 -7.53
C ASP A 219 5.04 -15.06 -8.54
N ALA A 220 5.01 -16.37 -8.22
CA ALA A 220 4.36 -17.40 -9.02
C ALA A 220 2.84 -17.52 -8.75
N ILE A 221 2.34 -16.88 -7.70
CA ILE A 221 0.96 -16.96 -7.22
C ILE A 221 -0.04 -16.11 -8.05
N GLY A 222 0.43 -15.37 -9.06
CA GLY A 222 -0.45 -14.73 -10.06
C GLY A 222 -1.41 -13.72 -9.44
N TYR A 223 -2.72 -13.88 -9.58
CA TYR A 223 -3.70 -12.94 -9.03
C TYR A 223 -3.94 -13.09 -7.52
N LEU A 224 -3.48 -14.19 -6.91
CA LEU A 224 -3.94 -14.53 -5.56
C LEU A 224 -3.31 -13.63 -4.49
N GLU A 225 -4.08 -13.45 -3.44
CA GLU A 225 -3.68 -12.87 -2.17
C GLU A 225 -2.49 -13.64 -1.59
N ASN A 226 -1.54 -12.90 -1.02
CA ASN A 226 -0.34 -13.45 -0.38
C ASN A 226 0.00 -12.73 0.93
N ALA A 227 -0.86 -11.81 1.36
CA ALA A 227 -0.67 -11.01 2.55
C ALA A 227 -2.01 -10.84 3.25
N TRP A 228 -1.95 -10.91 4.58
CA TRP A 228 -3.07 -10.66 5.47
C TRP A 228 -2.61 -9.68 6.54
N ALA A 229 -3.55 -8.95 7.13
CA ALA A 229 -3.25 -7.89 8.09
C ALA A 229 -4.19 -7.96 9.28
N GLY A 230 -3.69 -8.39 10.44
CA GLY A 230 -4.43 -8.32 11.70
C GLY A 230 -3.82 -7.27 12.61
N VAL A 231 -4.65 -6.45 13.27
CA VAL A 231 -4.16 -5.40 14.16
C VAL A 231 -5.00 -5.31 15.42
N ALA A 232 -4.36 -5.53 16.57
CA ALA A 232 -4.98 -5.34 17.87
C ALA A 232 -4.13 -4.47 18.78
N GLU A 233 -4.80 -3.84 19.74
CA GLU A 233 -4.20 -3.03 20.78
C GLU A 233 -4.78 -3.49 22.11
N ALA A 234 -3.93 -3.67 23.12
CA ALA A 234 -4.35 -4.02 24.47
C ALA A 234 -3.58 -3.20 25.51
N THR A 235 -4.22 -2.93 26.63
CA THR A 235 -3.67 -2.13 27.74
C THR A 235 -3.95 -2.81 29.07
N GLY A 236 -3.11 -2.55 30.08
CA GLY A 236 -3.24 -3.14 31.42
C GLY A 236 -2.39 -4.39 31.62
N ASP A 237 -2.62 -5.07 32.74
CA ASP A 237 -1.92 -6.32 33.06
C ASP A 237 -2.38 -7.45 32.12
N GLY A 238 -1.44 -8.26 31.61
CA GLY A 238 -1.74 -9.30 30.62
C GLY A 238 -1.95 -8.82 29.20
N ARG A 239 -1.66 -7.53 28.91
CA ARG A 239 -1.84 -6.93 27.57
C ARG A 239 -1.12 -7.65 26.43
N GLU A 240 0.04 -8.26 26.69
CA GLU A 240 0.79 -8.97 25.66
C GLU A 240 -0.02 -10.17 25.12
N GLU A 241 -0.58 -10.98 26.02
CA GLU A 241 -1.39 -12.15 25.65
C GLU A 241 -2.71 -11.72 25.02
N ALA A 242 -3.38 -10.72 25.60
CA ALA A 242 -4.63 -10.18 25.05
C ALA A 242 -4.47 -9.58 23.65
N ALA A 243 -3.35 -8.88 23.37
CA ALA A 243 -3.07 -8.36 22.04
C ALA A 243 -2.80 -9.47 21.03
N ILE A 244 -2.06 -10.51 21.41
CA ILE A 244 -1.78 -11.67 20.54
C ILE A 244 -3.08 -12.41 20.21
N GLU A 245 -3.90 -12.71 21.22
CA GLU A 245 -5.18 -13.39 21.05
C GLU A 245 -6.09 -12.59 20.12
N ALA A 246 -6.23 -11.28 20.37
CA ALA A 246 -7.06 -10.41 19.54
C ALA A 246 -6.55 -10.25 18.10
N VAL A 247 -5.23 -10.25 17.87
CA VAL A 247 -4.68 -10.27 16.49
C VAL A 247 -5.01 -11.59 15.82
N VAL A 248 -4.78 -12.73 16.47
CA VAL A 248 -5.02 -14.05 15.86
C VAL A 248 -6.49 -14.24 15.51
N GLU A 249 -7.40 -13.70 16.32
CA GLU A 249 -8.84 -13.70 16.08
C GLU A 249 -9.31 -12.61 15.10
N ASP A 250 -8.41 -11.76 14.62
CA ASP A 250 -8.77 -10.74 13.64
C ASP A 250 -9.28 -11.40 12.36
N ILE A 251 -10.46 -10.98 11.91
CA ILE A 251 -11.11 -11.50 10.71
C ILE A 251 -10.27 -11.26 9.46
N LEU A 252 -9.45 -10.21 9.45
CA LEU A 252 -8.51 -9.95 8.38
C LEU A 252 -7.33 -10.95 8.36
N LEU A 253 -7.19 -11.78 9.40
CA LEU A 253 -6.34 -12.98 9.47
C LEU A 253 -7.15 -14.29 9.36
N GLU A 254 -8.40 -14.22 8.88
CA GLU A 254 -9.31 -15.36 8.67
C GLU A 254 -9.59 -16.19 9.94
N ASP A 255 -9.78 -15.54 11.08
CA ASP A 255 -9.94 -16.22 12.38
C ASP A 255 -8.76 -17.18 12.66
N GLY A 256 -7.54 -16.76 12.30
CA GLY A 256 -6.31 -17.53 12.46
C GLY A 256 -6.10 -18.65 11.44
N ARG A 257 -6.93 -18.78 10.40
CA ARG A 257 -6.67 -19.74 9.30
C ARG A 257 -5.49 -19.32 8.44
N ALA A 258 -5.37 -18.02 8.15
CA ALA A 258 -4.20 -17.48 7.45
C ALA A 258 -2.89 -17.80 8.19
N TRP A 259 -2.94 -17.89 9.52
CA TRP A 259 -1.79 -18.26 10.36
C TRP A 259 -1.34 -19.72 10.19
N LYS A 260 -2.26 -20.62 9.81
CA LYS A 260 -1.96 -22.04 9.57
C LYS A 260 -1.37 -22.29 8.19
N ASP A 261 -1.77 -21.47 7.21
CA ASP A 261 -1.38 -21.60 5.81
C ASP A 261 -0.17 -20.73 5.43
N GLY A 262 0.23 -19.80 6.30
CA GLY A 262 1.43 -18.97 6.13
C GLY A 262 2.74 -19.77 6.17
N ASN A 263 3.70 -19.37 5.34
CA ASN A 263 5.08 -19.86 5.44
C ASN A 263 5.66 -19.44 6.79
N ARG A 264 5.93 -20.42 7.65
CA ARG A 264 6.60 -20.18 8.94
C ARG A 264 8.07 -19.87 8.67
N VAL A 265 8.50 -18.65 9.01
CA VAL A 265 9.92 -18.32 9.20
C VAL A 265 10.21 -18.34 10.69
#